data_AF-A0A366DWX2-F1
#
_entry.id   AF-A0A366DWX2-F1
#
_cell.length_a   1.000
_cell.length_b   1.000
_cell.length_c   1.000
_cell.angle_alpha   90.00
_cell.angle_beta   90.00
_cell.angle_gamma   90.00
#
_symmetry.space_group_name_H-M   'P 1'
#
loop_
_entity.id
_entity.type
_entity.pdbx_description
1 polymer ?
#
loop_
_entity_poly.entity_id
_entity_poly.type
_entity_poly.pdbx_seq_one_letter_code
_entity_poly.pdbx_strand_id
1 'polypeptide(L)'
;MRLNTFVLNAPFYNPALLARDVASVDQLTGGRLELGLGAGYVEAEFEAAAIPFESGGKRVGRLEEAVATLRRLFADPEYQPRPAAQAGPPVLLAGLG
;
A
#
# COMPACT_ATOMS: atom_id res chain seq x y z
N MET A 1 -16.95 13.07 -2.17
CA MET A 1 -16.68 11.70 -2.67
C MET A 1 -15.22 11.33 -2.38
N ARG A 2 -14.96 10.11 -1.88
CA ARG A 2 -13.61 9.58 -1.60
C ARG A 2 -13.21 8.56 -2.68
N LEU A 3 -11.91 8.36 -2.87
CA LEU A 3 -11.34 7.38 -3.82
C LEU A 3 -10.65 6.27 -3.03
N ASN A 4 -10.98 5.02 -3.29
CA ASN A 4 -10.37 3.86 -2.63
C ASN A 4 -9.80 2.90 -3.69
N THR A 5 -8.69 2.23 -3.38
CA THR A 5 -8.04 1.28 -4.30
C THR A 5 -8.73 -0.06 -4.43
N PHE A 6 -9.72 -0.37 -3.58
CA PHE A 6 -10.36 -1.68 -3.49
C PHE A 6 -9.35 -2.83 -3.41
N VAL A 7 -8.39 -2.67 -2.48
CA VAL A 7 -7.32 -3.60 -2.08
C VAL A 7 -6.24 -3.83 -3.14
N LEU A 8 -5.06 -3.27 -2.90
CA LEU A 8 -3.83 -3.64 -3.60
C LEU A 8 -3.14 -4.82 -2.89
N ASN A 9 -2.55 -5.73 -3.66
CA ASN A 9 -1.72 -6.81 -3.13
C ASN A 9 -0.33 -6.25 -2.74
N ALA A 10 -0.05 -6.14 -1.44
CA ALA A 10 1.23 -5.60 -0.95
C ALA A 10 2.48 -6.28 -1.54
N PRO A 11 2.52 -7.61 -1.77
CA PRO A 11 3.69 -8.26 -2.38
C PRO A 11 4.00 -7.82 -3.81
N PHE A 12 3.09 -7.11 -4.48
CA PHE A 12 3.26 -6.68 -5.87
C PHE A 12 4.07 -5.38 -5.99
N TYR A 13 4.36 -4.73 -4.86
CA TYR A 13 4.95 -3.41 -4.84
C TYR A 13 6.24 -3.38 -4.05
N ASN A 14 7.19 -2.56 -4.52
CA ASN A 14 8.24 -2.04 -3.66
C ASN A 14 7.61 -0.98 -2.74
N PRO A 15 7.68 -1.11 -1.39
CA PRO A 15 7.00 -0.20 -0.49
C PRO A 15 7.42 1.28 -0.62
N ALA A 16 8.68 1.55 -0.96
CA ALA A 16 9.16 2.92 -1.15
C ALA A 16 8.61 3.55 -2.43
N LEU A 17 8.47 2.75 -3.51
CA LEU A 17 7.83 3.21 -4.76
C LEU A 17 6.32 3.37 -4.58
N LEU A 18 5.68 2.44 -3.85
CA LEU A 18 4.25 2.56 -3.52
C LEU A 18 3.98 3.84 -2.72
N ALA A 19 4.82 4.17 -1.74
CA ALA A 19 4.68 5.41 -0.97
C ALA A 19 4.71 6.66 -1.86
N ARG A 20 5.60 6.70 -2.87
CA ARG A 20 5.69 7.80 -3.83
C ARG A 20 4.38 7.94 -4.59
N ASP A 21 3.89 6.85 -5.16
CA ASP A 21 2.68 6.85 -5.99
C ASP A 21 1.45 7.20 -5.16
N VAL A 22 1.34 6.66 -3.94
CA VAL A 22 0.27 6.97 -2.99
C VAL A 22 0.27 8.45 -2.62
N ALA A 23 1.42 9.04 -2.31
CA ALA A 23 1.50 10.46 -1.99
C ALA A 23 1.15 11.35 -3.17
N SER A 24 1.58 11.00 -4.40
CA SER A 24 1.16 11.72 -5.61
C SER A 24 -0.34 11.65 -5.85
N VAL A 25 -0.96 10.49 -5.69
CA VAL A 25 -2.42 10.34 -5.85
C VAL A 25 -3.18 11.04 -4.71
N ASP A 26 -2.66 11.01 -3.49
CA ASP A 26 -3.25 11.75 -2.37
C ASP A 26 -3.24 13.26 -2.63
N GLN A 27 -2.15 13.81 -3.19
CA GLN A 27 -2.11 15.19 -3.69
C GLN A 27 -3.14 15.45 -4.78
N LEU A 28 -3.16 14.60 -5.83
CA LEU A 28 -4.06 14.75 -6.97
C LEU A 28 -5.54 14.72 -6.56
N THR A 29 -5.87 13.92 -5.55
CA THR A 29 -7.22 13.78 -5.03
C THR A 29 -7.57 14.86 -3.99
N GLY A 30 -6.59 15.65 -3.53
CA GLY A 30 -6.77 16.64 -2.46
C GLY A 30 -7.05 16.01 -1.10
N GLY A 31 -6.33 14.94 -0.73
CA GLY A 31 -6.48 14.27 0.56
C GLY A 31 -7.69 13.33 0.65
N ARG A 32 -8.24 12.91 -0.50
CA ARG A 32 -9.46 12.08 -0.56
C ARG A 32 -9.18 10.61 -0.86
N LEU A 33 -7.90 10.22 -0.92
CA LEU A 33 -7.48 8.84 -1.10
C LEU A 33 -7.68 8.03 0.19
N GLU A 34 -8.08 6.78 0.02
CA GLU A 34 -8.01 5.71 0.99
C GLU A 34 -7.24 4.54 0.37
N LEU A 35 -6.22 4.07 1.06
CA LEU A 35 -5.37 3.01 0.58
C LEU A 35 -5.83 1.67 1.15
N GLY A 36 -6.50 0.86 0.35
CA GLY A 36 -6.74 -0.55 0.67
C GLY A 36 -5.50 -1.38 0.35
N LEU A 37 -5.00 -2.16 1.32
CA LEU A 37 -3.90 -3.11 1.17
C LEU A 37 -4.28 -4.49 1.69
N GLY A 38 -3.78 -5.54 1.05
CA GLY A 38 -3.92 -6.92 1.49
C GLY A 38 -2.66 -7.72 1.23
N ALA A 39 -2.56 -8.89 1.87
CA ALA A 39 -1.45 -9.82 1.65
C ALA A 39 -1.50 -10.47 0.25
N GLY A 40 -2.63 -10.36 -0.45
CA GLY A 40 -2.95 -11.04 -1.71
C GLY A 40 -3.13 -12.53 -1.50
N TYR A 41 -4.22 -13.13 -1.99
CA TYR A 41 -4.54 -14.56 -1.71
C TYR A 41 -4.81 -15.39 -2.96
N VAL A 42 -4.90 -14.76 -4.14
CA VAL A 42 -5.24 -15.44 -5.39
C VAL A 42 -3.95 -15.84 -6.11
N GLU A 43 -3.58 -17.11 -6.05
CA GLU A 43 -2.34 -17.64 -6.64
C GLU A 43 -2.18 -17.32 -8.14
N ALA A 44 -3.28 -17.38 -8.90
CA ALA A 44 -3.27 -17.06 -10.34
C ALA A 44 -2.83 -15.61 -10.64
N GLU A 45 -3.11 -14.65 -9.74
CA GLU A 45 -2.64 -13.27 -9.92
C GLU A 45 -1.11 -13.16 -9.73
N PHE A 46 -0.56 -13.96 -8.82
CA PHE A 46 0.89 -14.02 -8.57
C PHE A 46 1.61 -14.67 -9.75
N GLU A 47 1.08 -15.76 -10.29
CA GLU A 47 1.59 -16.40 -11.50
C GLU A 47 1.60 -15.43 -12.68
N ALA A 48 0.48 -14.73 -12.93
CA ALA A 48 0.37 -13.74 -14.00
C ALA A 48 1.34 -12.56 -13.84
N ALA A 49 1.65 -12.18 -12.60
CA ALA A 49 2.63 -11.13 -12.29
C ALA A 49 4.08 -11.63 -12.28
N ALA A 50 4.33 -12.93 -12.48
CA ALA A 50 5.63 -13.57 -12.31
C ALA A 50 6.25 -13.34 -10.91
N ILE A 51 5.41 -13.30 -9.88
CA ILE A 51 5.79 -13.15 -8.47
C ILE A 51 5.62 -14.50 -7.76
N PRO A 52 6.61 -14.95 -6.96
CA PRO A 52 6.44 -16.19 -6.18
C PRO A 52 5.24 -16.13 -5.24
N PHE A 53 4.35 -17.12 -5.30
CA PHE A 53 3.27 -17.27 -4.33
C PHE A 53 3.80 -17.87 -3.02
N GLU A 54 4.29 -17.01 -2.14
CA GLU A 54 4.86 -17.43 -0.85
C GLU A 54 3.80 -17.94 0.13
N SER A 55 4.24 -18.58 1.22
CA SER A 55 3.36 -18.98 2.31
C SER A 55 2.59 -17.80 2.89
N GLY A 56 1.40 -18.05 3.44
CA GLY A 56 0.54 -17.01 4.00
C GLY A 56 1.25 -16.12 5.01
N GLY A 57 2.01 -16.71 5.94
CA GLY A 57 2.79 -15.95 6.94
C GLY A 57 3.82 -15.01 6.32
N LYS A 58 4.52 -15.43 5.24
CA LYS A 58 5.46 -14.55 4.53
C LYS A 58 4.74 -13.41 3.82
N ARG A 59 3.59 -13.69 3.18
CA ARG A 59 2.76 -12.66 2.52
C ARG A 59 2.21 -11.64 3.53
N VAL A 60 1.79 -12.07 4.72
CA VAL A 60 1.41 -11.17 5.82
C VAL A 60 2.60 -10.34 6.30
N GLY A 61 3.78 -10.94 6.48
CA GLY A 61 5.00 -10.21 6.82
C GLY A 61 5.35 -9.12 5.79
N ARG A 62 5.18 -9.38 4.49
CA ARG A 62 5.35 -8.35 3.43
C ARG A 62 4.32 -7.23 3.54
N LEU A 63 3.07 -7.53 3.90
CA LEU A 63 2.06 -6.51 4.17
C LEU A 63 2.46 -5.62 5.36
N GLU A 64 2.92 -6.23 6.45
CA GLU A 64 3.40 -5.51 7.63
C GLU A 64 4.59 -4.59 7.29
N GLU A 65 5.58 -5.10 6.55
CA GLU A 65 6.73 -4.33 6.08
C GLU A 65 6.31 -3.14 5.20
N ALA A 66 5.35 -3.36 4.29
CA ALA A 66 4.83 -2.31 3.42
C ALA A 66 4.18 -1.20 4.25
N VAL A 67 3.27 -1.55 5.16
CA VAL A 67 2.58 -0.59 6.05
C VAL A 67 3.57 0.18 6.92
N ALA A 68 4.54 -0.52 7.53
CA ALA A 68 5.57 0.10 8.35
C ALA A 68 6.42 1.09 7.55
N THR A 69 6.80 0.72 6.32
CA THR A 69 7.58 1.58 5.43
C THR A 69 6.80 2.82 5.01
N LEU A 70 5.54 2.69 4.59
CA LEU A 70 4.69 3.81 4.22
C LEU A 70 4.53 4.78 5.40
N ARG A 71 4.22 4.27 6.60
CA ARG A 71 4.10 5.10 7.81
C ARG A 71 5.39 5.85 8.14
N ARG A 72 6.54 5.17 8.06
CA ARG A 72 7.84 5.78 8.31
C ARG A 72 8.16 6.89 7.30
N LEU A 73 7.91 6.65 6.01
CA LEU A 73 8.16 7.64 4.96
C LEU A 73 7.22 8.84 5.09
N PHE A 74 5.94 8.65 5.37
CA PHE A 74 4.99 9.76 5.53
C PHE A 74 5.14 10.54 6.84
N ALA A 75 5.80 9.96 7.85
CA ALA A 75 6.15 10.66 9.08
C ALA A 75 7.37 11.58 8.92
N ASP A 76 8.18 11.37 7.88
CA ASP A 76 9.32 12.23 7.58
C ASP A 76 8.84 13.54 6.92
N PRO A 77 9.02 14.71 7.57
CA PRO A 77 8.58 15.99 7.02
C PRO A 77 9.28 16.35 5.70
N GLU A 78 10.46 15.81 5.44
CA GLU A 78 11.24 16.05 4.22
C GLU A 78 10.91 15.06 3.08
N TYR A 79 10.04 14.08 3.32
CA TYR A 79 9.65 13.12 2.30
C TYR A 79 8.95 13.81 1.12
N GLN A 80 9.40 13.47 -0.09
CA GLN A 80 8.82 13.95 -1.34
C GLN A 80 8.47 12.79 -2.28
N PRO A 81 7.32 12.84 -2.97
CA PRO A 81 6.30 13.89 -2.87
C PRO A 81 5.56 13.83 -1.52
N ARG A 82 5.24 14.99 -0.95
CA ARG A 82 4.52 15.05 0.33
C ARG A 82 3.03 14.73 0.14
N PRO A 83 2.43 13.77 0.87
CA PRO A 83 0.99 13.56 0.82
C PRO A 83 0.22 14.81 1.25
N ALA A 84 -1.02 14.98 0.75
CA ALA A 84 -1.89 16.07 1.18
C ALA A 84 -2.36 15.88 2.62
N ALA A 85 -2.58 14.63 3.04
CA ALA A 85 -2.81 14.28 4.43
C ALA A 85 -1.48 14.25 5.22
N GLN A 86 -1.47 14.87 6.40
CA GLN A 86 -0.27 15.09 7.22
C GLN A 86 0.50 13.80 7.59
N ALA A 87 -0.18 12.65 7.68
CA ALA A 87 0.41 11.35 7.99
C ALA A 87 0.25 10.33 6.84
N GLY A 88 -0.04 10.82 5.63
CA GLY A 88 -0.51 10.00 4.51
C GLY A 88 -1.99 9.66 4.58
N PRO A 89 -2.55 9.05 3.53
CA PRO A 89 -3.95 8.64 3.49
C PRO A 89 -4.24 7.50 4.47
N PRO A 90 -5.49 7.35 4.95
CA PRO A 90 -5.89 6.20 5.76
C PRO A 90 -5.57 4.88 5.05
N VAL A 91 -5.01 3.93 5.80
CA VAL A 91 -4.70 2.58 5.31
C VAL A 91 -5.74 1.60 5.86
N LEU A 92 -6.44 0.90 4.97
CA LEU A 92 -7.39 -0.16 5.29
C LEU A 92 -6.74 -1.51 4.97
N LEU A 93 -6.70 -2.41 5.95
CA LEU A 93 -6.13 -3.75 5.76
C LEU A 93 -7.25 -4.74 5.46
N ALA A 94 -7.15 -5.43 4.33
CA ALA A 94 -8.01 -6.55 3.98
C ALA A 94 -7.48 -7.82 4.65
N GLY A 95 -8.39 -8.55 5.30
CA GLY A 95 -8.09 -9.81 5.97
C GLY A 95 -9.29 -10.74 5.90
N LEU A 96 -9.00 -12.04 5.82
CA LEU A 96 -10.00 -13.12 5.82
C LEU A 96 -9.54 -14.13 6.87
N GLY A 97 -9.96 -13.91 8.12
CA GLY A 97 -9.74 -14.82 9.26
C GLY A 97 -8.30 -14.90 9.74
#